data_AF-A0A494T7K4-F1
#
_entry.id   AF-A0A494T7K4-F1
#
_cell.length_a   1.000
_cell.length_b   1.000
_cell.length_c   1.000
_cell.angle_alpha   90.00
_cell.angle_beta   90.00
_cell.angle_gamma   90.00
#
_symmetry.space_group_name_H-M   'P 1'
#
loop_
_entity.id
_entity.type
_entity.pdbx_description
1 polymer ?
#
loop_
_entity_poly.entity_id
_entity_poly.type
_entity_poly.pdbx_seq_one_letter_code
_entity_poly.pdbx_strand_id
1 'polypeptide(L)'
;MDDPKITMAQSDVPYTPFHPEHAVYGEKHIPGAKRNDQKRLYVDFGTERHDDKQRYTSSAVMTLEWQKIWRKAWILCGHESDLPEVGSFMKVDFGPESILVVRQADQSLKAIYNVCQHRGMQLEARDFGTNVRFNCPFHLWQYDLAGKCIKVTDRESFRAEALDHDLDIEQIRVDSWKGWIFISMDRDAAPS
;
A
#
# COMPACT_ATOMS: atom_id res chain seq x y z
N MET A 1 44.22 14.52 -20.66
CA MET A 1 42.95 15.15 -20.25
C MET A 1 42.68 14.64 -18.86
N ASP A 2 43.17 15.41 -17.88
CA ASP A 2 43.12 15.04 -16.46
C ASP A 2 41.77 15.46 -15.88
N ASP A 3 41.15 14.52 -15.18
CA ASP A 3 39.87 14.67 -14.48
C ASP A 3 40.12 15.38 -13.14
N PRO A 4 39.43 16.49 -12.80
CA PRO A 4 39.73 17.20 -11.56
C PRO A 4 39.22 16.39 -10.36
N LYS A 5 40.15 15.98 -9.49
CA LYS A 5 39.83 15.40 -8.18
C LYS A 5 39.04 16.42 -7.36
N ILE A 6 37.77 16.12 -7.10
CA ILE A 6 36.97 16.83 -6.10
C ILE A 6 37.50 16.43 -4.72
N THR A 7 38.23 17.34 -4.08
CA THR A 7 38.58 17.23 -2.67
C THR A 7 37.34 17.52 -1.81
N MET A 8 36.89 16.51 -1.07
CA MET A 8 35.88 16.68 -0.01
C MET A 8 36.46 17.62 1.05
N ALA A 9 35.89 18.82 1.19
CA ALA A 9 36.14 19.65 2.35
C ALA A 9 35.61 18.92 3.59
N GLN A 10 36.49 18.55 4.51
CA GLN A 10 36.07 18.16 5.86
C GLN A 10 35.43 19.39 6.49
N SER A 11 34.15 19.32 6.83
CA SER A 11 33.50 20.38 7.58
C SER A 11 33.95 20.29 9.03
N ASP A 12 34.75 21.24 9.49
CA ASP A 12 35.14 21.41 10.90
C ASP A 12 33.98 21.96 11.75
N VAL A 13 32.73 21.65 11.39
CA VAL A 13 31.55 22.04 12.17
C VAL A 13 31.33 20.96 13.22
N PRO A 14 31.58 21.23 14.52
CA PRO A 14 31.33 20.26 15.56
C PRO A 14 29.85 19.90 15.56
N TYR A 15 29.56 18.60 15.48
CA TYR A 15 28.22 18.07 15.70
C TYR A 15 27.77 18.51 17.10
N THR A 16 26.73 19.33 17.16
CA THR A 16 26.04 19.65 18.41
C THR A 16 24.96 18.60 18.62
N PRO A 17 25.01 17.81 19.71
CA PRO A 17 23.94 16.88 20.03
C PRO A 17 22.61 17.62 20.14
N PHE A 18 21.53 16.97 19.69
CA PHE A 18 20.18 17.47 19.85
C PHE A 18 19.88 17.69 21.35
N HIS A 19 19.83 18.94 21.75
CA HIS A 19 19.41 19.34 23.09
C HIS A 19 17.87 19.33 23.15
N PRO A 20 17.24 18.55 24.05
CA PRO A 20 15.79 18.46 24.17
C PRO A 20 15.13 19.80 24.49
N GLU A 21 15.88 20.77 25.04
CA GLU A 21 15.40 22.13 25.29
C GLU A 21 15.19 22.99 24.02
N HIS A 22 15.69 22.58 22.84
CA HIS A 22 15.61 23.39 21.60
C HIS A 22 14.53 22.92 20.62
N ALA A 23 13.74 21.90 20.97
CA ALA A 23 12.58 21.47 20.18
C ALA A 23 11.36 22.38 20.42
N VAL A 24 11.52 23.69 20.21
CA VAL A 24 10.41 24.64 20.29
C VAL A 24 10.04 25.08 18.87
N TYR A 25 9.37 24.18 18.14
CA TYR A 25 8.55 24.61 17.01
C TYR A 25 7.38 25.44 17.54
N GLY A 26 7.52 26.76 17.49
CA GLY A 26 6.45 27.75 17.58
C GLY A 26 5.35 27.48 18.61
N GLU A 27 5.57 27.92 19.85
CA GLU A 27 4.54 27.97 20.90
C GLU A 27 3.42 28.96 20.55
N LYS A 28 2.46 28.54 19.73
CA LYS A 28 1.10 29.09 19.79
C LYS A 28 0.21 28.06 20.45
N HIS A 29 0.18 28.13 21.78
CA HIS A 29 -0.74 27.37 22.61
C HIS A 29 -2.19 27.76 22.25
N ILE A 30 -2.93 26.84 21.62
CA ILE A 30 -4.38 26.95 21.45
C ILE A 30 -5.01 26.49 22.77
N PRO A 31 -5.68 27.36 23.54
CA PRO A 31 -6.28 26.97 24.81
C PRO A 31 -7.31 25.85 24.59
N GLY A 32 -7.10 24.70 25.23
CA GLY A 32 -7.98 23.52 25.13
C GLY A 32 -7.54 22.42 24.16
N ALA A 33 -6.48 22.62 23.38
CA ALA A 33 -5.90 21.56 22.54
C ALA A 33 -5.01 20.64 23.38
N LYS A 34 -5.39 19.37 23.55
CA LYS A 34 -4.48 18.35 24.08
C LYS A 34 -3.40 18.09 23.03
N ARG A 35 -2.11 18.37 23.34
CA ARG A 35 -0.99 18.01 22.45
C ARG A 35 -0.98 16.49 22.27
N ASN A 36 -0.91 16.02 21.02
CA ASN A 36 -0.87 14.59 20.67
C ASN A 36 0.55 13.99 20.77
N ASP A 37 1.50 14.74 21.32
CA ASP A 37 2.91 14.35 21.42
C ASP A 37 3.23 13.44 22.60
N GLN A 38 2.29 13.26 23.54
CA GLN A 38 2.49 12.44 24.75
C GLN A 38 2.49 10.90 24.53
N LYS A 39 2.72 10.37 23.32
CA LYS A 39 2.58 8.92 23.06
C LYS A 39 3.63 8.25 22.17
N ARG A 40 4.83 8.82 21.96
CA ARG A 40 5.95 8.03 21.42
C ARG A 40 7.04 7.89 22.46
N LEU A 41 7.24 6.66 22.94
CA LEU A 41 8.46 6.28 23.65
C LEU A 41 9.65 6.67 22.78
N TYR A 42 10.68 7.27 23.39
CA TYR A 42 11.94 7.50 22.69
C TYR A 42 12.53 6.15 22.31
N VAL A 43 12.51 5.85 21.02
CA VAL A 43 13.21 4.71 20.45
C VAL A 43 14.53 5.25 19.94
N ASP A 44 15.64 4.78 20.50
CA ASP A 44 16.96 5.09 19.98
C ASP A 44 17.10 4.40 18.61
N PHE A 45 17.05 5.20 17.55
CA PHE A 45 17.26 4.73 16.18
C PHE A 45 18.76 4.68 15.81
N GLY A 46 19.65 4.94 16.77
CA GLY A 46 21.08 5.08 16.57
C GLY A 46 21.45 6.46 16.05
N THR A 47 22.62 6.95 16.46
CA THR A 47 23.26 8.14 15.88
C THR A 47 24.35 7.78 14.87
N GLU A 48 24.65 6.48 14.73
CA GLU A 48 25.67 5.98 13.83
C GLU A 48 25.22 6.10 12.38
N ARG A 49 26.15 6.49 11.51
CA ARG A 49 25.93 6.43 10.08
C ARG A 49 25.85 4.96 9.67
N HIS A 50 24.69 4.52 9.22
CA HIS A 50 24.57 3.23 8.53
C HIS A 50 25.39 3.28 7.23
N ASP A 51 26.58 2.69 7.25
CA ASP A 51 27.53 2.63 6.14
C ASP A 51 27.44 1.32 5.32
N ASP A 52 26.62 0.37 5.79
CA ASP A 52 26.34 -0.88 5.08
C ASP A 52 25.51 -0.62 3.81
N LYS A 53 26.24 -0.44 2.70
CA LYS A 53 25.68 -0.25 1.37
C LYS A 53 24.81 -1.43 0.91
N GLN A 54 24.98 -2.63 1.49
CA GLN A 54 24.19 -3.79 1.10
C GLN A 54 22.70 -3.58 1.35
N ARG A 55 22.33 -2.71 2.29
CA ARG A 55 20.92 -2.36 2.53
C ARG A 55 20.20 -1.82 1.29
N TYR A 56 20.93 -1.21 0.36
CA TYR A 56 20.34 -0.62 -0.85
C TYR A 56 20.41 -1.52 -2.08
N THR A 57 21.28 -2.54 -2.08
CA THR A 57 21.56 -3.35 -3.28
C THR A 57 21.33 -4.84 -3.10
N SER A 58 21.19 -5.31 -1.86
CA SER A 58 21.03 -6.74 -1.58
C SER A 58 19.60 -7.20 -1.81
N SER A 59 19.44 -8.22 -2.65
CA SER A 59 18.15 -8.90 -2.86
C SER A 59 17.63 -9.58 -1.59
N ALA A 60 18.53 -10.05 -0.72
CA ALA A 60 18.16 -10.63 0.57
C ALA A 60 17.55 -9.57 1.49
N VAL A 61 18.11 -8.35 1.51
CA VAL A 61 17.54 -7.23 2.28
C VAL A 61 16.18 -6.83 1.71
N MET A 62 16.06 -6.67 0.38
CA MET A 62 14.77 -6.37 -0.28
C MET A 62 13.69 -7.39 0.08
N THR A 63 14.04 -8.68 0.12
CA THR A 63 13.11 -9.75 0.51
C THR A 63 12.66 -9.61 1.98
N LEU A 64 13.58 -9.26 2.88
CA LEU A 64 13.26 -9.00 4.28
C LEU A 64 12.37 -7.76 4.45
N GLU A 65 12.66 -6.67 3.72
CA GLU A 65 11.82 -5.48 3.71
C GLU A 65 10.41 -5.79 3.22
N TRP A 66 10.29 -6.60 2.17
CA TRP A 66 8.99 -7.06 1.67
C TRP A 66 8.19 -7.77 2.76
N GLN A 67 8.81 -8.73 3.46
CA GLN A 67 8.16 -9.53 4.49
C GLN A 67 7.84 -8.76 5.78
N LYS A 68 8.70 -7.82 6.17
CA LYS A 68 8.66 -7.19 7.50
C LYS A 68 8.08 -5.78 7.50
N ILE A 69 8.19 -5.06 6.40
CA ILE A 69 7.79 -3.66 6.28
C ILE A 69 6.64 -3.55 5.29
N TRP A 70 6.89 -3.87 4.02
CA TRP A 70 5.98 -3.51 2.93
C TRP A 70 4.63 -4.23 2.99
N ARG A 71 4.62 -5.52 3.34
CA ARG A 71 3.37 -6.25 3.56
C ARG A 71 2.57 -5.79 4.79
N LYS A 72 3.17 -4.98 5.67
CA LYS A 72 2.58 -4.55 6.95
C LYS A 72 2.31 -3.06 7.07
N ALA A 73 2.89 -2.27 6.17
CA ALA A 73 2.71 -0.83 6.15
C ALA A 73 1.35 -0.45 5.55
N TRP A 74 0.93 0.78 5.84
CA TRP A 74 -0.06 1.48 5.04
C TRP A 74 0.65 2.16 3.87
N ILE A 75 0.26 1.80 2.64
CA ILE A 75 0.87 2.25 1.40
C ILE A 75 -0.06 3.26 0.75
N LEU A 76 0.46 4.47 0.48
CA LEU A 76 -0.28 5.51 -0.22
C LEU A 76 -0.51 5.11 -1.68
N CYS A 77 -1.77 5.17 -2.12
CA CYS A 77 -2.18 4.71 -3.45
C CYS A 77 -2.54 5.85 -4.40
N GLY A 78 -3.26 6.85 -3.90
CA GLY A 78 -3.83 7.92 -4.72
C GLY A 78 -4.81 8.78 -3.95
N HIS A 79 -5.63 9.53 -4.66
CA HIS A 79 -6.62 10.43 -4.06
C HIS A 79 -8.05 10.02 -4.42
N GLU A 80 -9.00 10.26 -3.51
CA GLU A 80 -10.40 9.89 -3.68
C GLU A 80 -11.08 10.56 -4.89
N SER A 81 -10.58 11.72 -5.33
CA SER A 81 -11.07 12.39 -6.55
C SER A 81 -10.83 11.60 -7.82
N ASP A 82 -9.88 10.67 -7.82
CA ASP A 82 -9.62 9.79 -8.96
C ASP A 82 -10.67 8.67 -9.07
N LEU A 83 -11.50 8.50 -8.03
CA LEU A 83 -12.58 7.53 -7.93
C LEU A 83 -13.95 8.21 -7.71
N PRO A 84 -14.43 9.02 -8.68
CA PRO A 84 -15.55 9.94 -8.49
C PRO A 84 -16.92 9.25 -8.39
N GLU A 85 -17.09 8.11 -9.06
CA GLU A 85 -18.37 7.46 -9.27
C GLU A 85 -18.33 6.01 -8.76
N VAL A 86 -19.49 5.41 -8.51
CA VAL A 86 -19.59 3.98 -8.19
C VAL A 86 -18.97 3.15 -9.31
N GLY A 87 -18.12 2.20 -8.94
CA GLY A 87 -17.41 1.34 -9.89
C GLY A 87 -16.17 1.97 -10.48
N SER A 88 -15.88 3.25 -10.20
CA SER A 88 -14.56 3.81 -10.47
C SER A 88 -13.50 3.02 -9.71
N PHE A 89 -12.43 2.64 -10.41
CA PHE A 89 -11.32 1.91 -9.85
C PHE A 89 -9.98 2.53 -10.24
N MET A 90 -8.98 2.29 -9.40
CA MET A 90 -7.57 2.46 -9.71
C MET A 90 -6.84 1.14 -9.47
N LYS A 91 -5.90 0.82 -10.35
CA LYS A 91 -4.98 -0.30 -10.20
C LYS A 91 -3.69 0.21 -9.55
N VAL A 92 -3.29 -0.45 -8.49
CA VAL A 92 -2.10 -0.18 -7.70
C VAL A 92 -1.17 -1.37 -7.83
N ASP A 93 -0.08 -1.19 -8.57
CA ASP A 93 0.99 -2.17 -8.66
C ASP A 93 2.07 -1.83 -7.62
N PHE A 94 2.32 -2.74 -6.69
CA PHE A 94 3.28 -2.51 -5.60
C PHE A 94 4.12 -3.77 -5.34
N GLY A 95 5.40 -3.69 -5.69
CA GLY A 95 6.27 -4.85 -5.70
C GLY A 95 5.72 -5.95 -6.63
N PRO A 96 5.60 -7.21 -6.18
CA PRO A 96 5.01 -8.30 -6.95
C PRO A 96 3.48 -8.31 -6.99
N GLU A 97 2.79 -7.44 -6.24
CA GLU A 97 1.34 -7.49 -6.09
C GLU A 97 0.65 -6.46 -7.00
N SER A 98 -0.52 -6.81 -7.51
CA SER A 98 -1.41 -5.92 -8.26
C SER A 98 -2.77 -5.88 -7.57
N ILE A 99 -3.27 -4.69 -7.30
CA ILE A 99 -4.41 -4.44 -6.40
C ILE A 99 -5.38 -3.49 -7.09
N LEU A 100 -6.68 -3.75 -7.00
CA LEU A 100 -7.71 -2.83 -7.45
C LEU A 100 -8.36 -2.15 -6.24
N VAL A 101 -8.30 -0.82 -6.19
CA VAL A 101 -9.09 -0.02 -5.25
C VAL A 101 -10.31 0.51 -5.98
N VAL A 102 -11.51 0.24 -5.45
CA VAL A 102 -12.78 0.42 -6.15
C VAL A 102 -13.81 1.13 -5.26
N ARG A 103 -14.47 2.15 -5.81
CA ARG A 103 -15.62 2.84 -5.19
C ARG A 103 -16.85 1.95 -5.23
N GLN A 104 -17.42 1.67 -4.06
CA GLN A 104 -18.61 0.84 -3.92
C GLN A 104 -19.91 1.67 -4.04
N ALA A 105 -21.04 0.98 -4.13
CA ALA A 105 -22.36 1.62 -4.25
C ALA A 105 -22.76 2.44 -3.01
N ASP A 106 -22.26 2.08 -1.84
CA ASP A 106 -22.44 2.82 -0.58
C ASP A 106 -21.40 3.95 -0.41
N GLN A 107 -20.65 4.26 -1.48
CA GLN A 107 -19.54 5.21 -1.53
C GLN A 107 -18.30 4.82 -0.72
N SER A 108 -18.30 3.66 -0.04
CA SER A 108 -17.11 3.12 0.61
C SER A 108 -16.06 2.71 -0.41
N LEU A 109 -14.83 2.50 0.06
CA LEU A 109 -13.74 1.93 -0.72
C LEU A 109 -13.56 0.46 -0.39
N LYS A 110 -13.27 -0.33 -1.41
CA LYS A 110 -12.77 -1.70 -1.27
C LYS A 110 -11.47 -1.86 -2.03
N ALA A 111 -10.55 -2.64 -1.48
CA ALA A 111 -9.35 -3.07 -2.19
C ALA A 111 -9.37 -4.59 -2.33
N ILE A 112 -9.04 -5.10 -3.50
CA ILE A 112 -8.99 -6.53 -3.82
C ILE A 112 -7.73 -6.83 -4.63
N TYR A 113 -7.19 -8.05 -4.52
CA TYR A 113 -6.12 -8.47 -5.44
C TYR A 113 -6.64 -8.50 -6.89
N ASN A 114 -5.85 -7.98 -7.84
CA ASN A 114 -6.17 -7.98 -9.27
C ASN A 114 -5.88 -9.36 -9.88
N VAL A 115 -6.57 -10.40 -9.41
CA VAL A 115 -6.28 -11.78 -9.76
C VAL A 115 -7.54 -12.64 -9.81
N CYS A 116 -7.70 -13.38 -10.90
CA CYS A 116 -8.76 -14.38 -11.03
C CYS A 116 -8.41 -15.66 -10.27
N GLN A 117 -9.33 -16.14 -9.42
CA GLN A 117 -9.16 -17.36 -8.62
C GLN A 117 -9.09 -18.65 -9.46
N HIS A 118 -9.45 -18.61 -10.74
CA HIS A 118 -9.34 -19.78 -11.61
C HIS A 118 -7.88 -20.12 -11.95
N ARG A 119 -7.14 -19.20 -12.57
CA ARG A 119 -5.76 -19.45 -13.08
C ARG A 119 -4.81 -18.26 -12.93
N GLY A 120 -5.10 -17.34 -12.01
CA GLY A 120 -4.19 -16.24 -11.70
C GLY A 120 -4.13 -15.12 -12.74
N MET A 121 -5.03 -15.09 -13.72
CA MET A 121 -5.05 -14.01 -14.72
C MET A 121 -5.49 -12.69 -14.08
N GLN A 122 -4.79 -11.59 -14.41
CA GLN A 122 -5.22 -10.24 -14.00
C GLN A 122 -6.59 -9.91 -14.60
N LEU A 123 -7.44 -9.28 -13.78
CA LEU A 123 -8.81 -8.94 -14.18
C LEU A 123 -8.85 -7.65 -14.99
N GLU A 124 -7.95 -6.72 -14.67
CA GLU A 124 -7.93 -5.39 -15.26
C GLU A 124 -6.49 -4.97 -15.56
N ALA A 125 -6.29 -4.51 -16.79
CA ALA A 125 -4.98 -4.04 -17.25
C ALA A 125 -4.86 -2.52 -17.14
N ARG A 126 -5.98 -1.80 -17.23
CA ARG A 126 -6.02 -0.33 -17.17
C ARG A 126 -5.64 0.16 -15.77
N ASP A 127 -4.96 1.29 -15.72
CA ASP A 127 -4.58 1.90 -14.44
C ASP A 127 -5.78 2.56 -13.76
N PHE A 128 -6.73 3.08 -14.54
CA PHE A 128 -7.95 3.71 -14.07
C PHE A 128 -9.12 3.35 -14.97
N GLY A 129 -10.34 3.40 -14.43
CA GLY A 129 -11.55 3.29 -15.20
C GLY A 129 -12.79 3.14 -14.33
N THR A 130 -13.90 2.81 -14.97
CA THR A 130 -15.16 2.48 -14.28
C THR A 130 -15.67 1.16 -14.82
N ASN A 131 -16.01 0.25 -13.91
CA ASN A 131 -16.61 -1.04 -14.23
C ASN A 131 -17.85 -1.26 -13.34
N VAL A 132 -18.84 -2.02 -13.82
CA VAL A 132 -19.96 -2.49 -12.98
C VAL A 132 -19.67 -3.86 -12.35
N ARG A 133 -18.68 -4.58 -12.89
CA ARG A 133 -18.13 -5.86 -12.42
C ARG A 133 -16.81 -6.13 -13.14
N PHE A 134 -15.98 -7.01 -12.61
CA PHE A 134 -14.75 -7.45 -13.26
C PHE A 134 -14.98 -8.77 -14.00
N ASN A 135 -14.58 -8.82 -15.27
CA ASN A 135 -14.66 -10.03 -16.08
C ASN A 135 -13.23 -10.50 -16.37
N CYS A 136 -12.91 -11.74 -15.98
CA CYS A 136 -11.61 -12.31 -16.31
C CYS A 136 -11.48 -12.45 -17.84
N PRO A 137 -10.45 -11.86 -18.48
CA PRO A 137 -10.30 -11.91 -19.94
C PRO A 137 -9.98 -13.31 -20.47
N PHE A 138 -9.63 -14.26 -19.59
CA PHE A 138 -9.27 -15.61 -20.00
C PHE A 138 -10.48 -16.53 -20.20
N HIS A 139 -11.31 -16.70 -19.16
CA HIS A 139 -12.44 -17.64 -19.18
C HIS A 139 -13.77 -16.99 -18.75
N LEU A 140 -13.83 -15.66 -18.68
CA LEU A 140 -15.04 -14.89 -18.41
C LEU A 140 -15.70 -15.17 -17.05
N TRP A 141 -14.94 -15.69 -16.08
CA TRP A 141 -15.36 -15.68 -14.67
C TRP A 141 -15.61 -14.23 -14.24
N GLN A 142 -16.67 -14.01 -13.48
CA GLN A 142 -17.11 -12.66 -13.12
C GLN A 142 -17.08 -12.46 -11.62
N TYR A 143 -16.60 -11.29 -11.23
CA TYR A 143 -16.52 -10.84 -9.85
C TYR A 143 -17.25 -9.51 -9.72
N ASP A 144 -17.96 -9.30 -8.63
CA ASP A 144 -18.51 -7.97 -8.32
C ASP A 144 -17.40 -6.99 -7.92
N LEU A 145 -17.78 -5.75 -7.62
CA LEU A 145 -16.85 -4.68 -7.25
C LEU A 145 -16.17 -4.88 -5.89
N ALA A 146 -16.65 -5.83 -5.07
CA ALA A 146 -16.07 -6.20 -3.78
C ALA A 146 -15.24 -7.49 -3.88
N GLY A 147 -15.08 -8.05 -5.08
CA GLY A 147 -14.29 -9.26 -5.34
C GLY A 147 -15.07 -10.58 -5.18
N LYS A 148 -16.37 -10.55 -4.91
CA LYS A 148 -17.17 -11.77 -4.80
C LYS A 148 -17.36 -12.43 -6.15
N CYS A 149 -17.12 -13.74 -6.25
CA CYS A 149 -17.38 -14.50 -7.46
C CYS A 149 -18.90 -14.61 -7.68
N ILE A 150 -19.40 -13.92 -8.69
CA ILE A 150 -20.83 -13.92 -9.05
C ILE A 150 -21.14 -14.86 -10.22
N LYS A 151 -20.12 -15.27 -10.99
CA LYS A 151 -20.30 -16.22 -12.09
C LYS A 151 -19.03 -17.03 -12.37
N VAL A 152 -19.20 -18.35 -12.41
CA VAL A 152 -18.27 -19.30 -13.04
C VAL A 152 -18.85 -19.67 -14.41
N THR A 153 -18.10 -19.43 -15.48
CA THR A 153 -18.48 -19.84 -16.84
C THR A 153 -18.51 -21.36 -16.95
N ASP A 154 -19.52 -21.91 -17.61
CA ASP A 154 -19.73 -23.34 -17.82
C ASP A 154 -19.59 -24.18 -16.54
N ARG A 155 -20.18 -23.67 -15.44
CA ARG A 155 -20.04 -24.24 -14.08
C ARG A 155 -20.39 -25.72 -14.02
N GLU A 156 -21.40 -26.16 -14.78
CA GLU A 156 -21.86 -27.54 -14.90
C GLU A 156 -20.83 -28.49 -15.52
N SER A 157 -19.84 -27.95 -16.24
CA SER A 157 -18.73 -28.73 -16.80
C SER A 157 -17.61 -29.01 -15.78
N PHE A 158 -17.64 -28.34 -14.62
CA PHE A 158 -16.69 -28.59 -13.54
C PHE A 158 -17.19 -29.71 -12.63
N ARG A 159 -16.25 -30.56 -12.20
CA ARG A 159 -16.47 -31.43 -11.05
C ARG A 159 -16.67 -30.57 -9.80
N ALA A 160 -17.57 -30.97 -8.90
CA ALA A 160 -17.89 -30.19 -7.70
C ALA A 160 -16.64 -29.91 -6.84
N GLU A 161 -15.74 -30.90 -6.73
CA GLU A 161 -14.49 -30.82 -5.97
C GLU A 161 -13.53 -29.76 -6.53
N ALA A 162 -13.63 -29.43 -7.82
CA ALA A 162 -12.80 -28.39 -8.44
C ALA A 162 -13.25 -26.96 -8.06
N LEU A 163 -14.47 -26.81 -7.54
CA LEU A 163 -15.05 -25.53 -7.11
C LEU A 163 -15.28 -25.47 -5.59
N ASP A 164 -14.81 -26.48 -4.85
CA ASP A 164 -14.94 -26.60 -3.39
C ASP A 164 -13.81 -25.85 -2.66
N HIS A 165 -13.70 -24.56 -2.95
CA HIS A 165 -12.79 -23.62 -2.29
C HIS A 165 -13.41 -22.22 -2.34
N ASP A 166 -12.77 -21.26 -1.67
CA ASP A 166 -13.19 -19.88 -1.78
C ASP A 166 -12.93 -19.37 -3.20
N LEU A 167 -13.99 -19.02 -3.90
CA LEU A 167 -13.93 -18.48 -5.25
C LEU A 167 -13.85 -16.95 -5.21
N ASP A 168 -14.11 -16.33 -4.07
CA ASP A 168 -14.03 -14.88 -3.90
C ASP A 168 -12.57 -14.44 -3.88
N ILE A 169 -12.35 -13.20 -4.33
CA ILE A 169 -11.04 -12.59 -4.29
C ILE A 169 -10.79 -12.07 -2.88
N GLU A 170 -9.60 -12.36 -2.36
CA GLU A 170 -9.17 -11.84 -1.08
C GLU A 170 -9.21 -10.29 -1.05
N GLN A 171 -9.88 -9.76 -0.04
CA GLN A 171 -9.93 -8.33 0.23
C GLN A 171 -8.69 -7.86 0.99
N ILE A 172 -8.22 -6.67 0.63
CA ILE A 172 -7.10 -5.98 1.23
C ILE A 172 -7.65 -4.82 2.07
N ARG A 173 -6.96 -4.49 3.16
CA ARG A 173 -7.35 -3.35 3.99
C ARG A 173 -7.20 -2.08 3.16
N VAL A 174 -8.21 -1.23 3.19
CA VAL A 174 -8.19 0.10 2.57
C VAL A 174 -8.81 1.08 3.54
N ASP A 175 -8.26 2.28 3.58
CA ASP A 175 -8.77 3.38 4.39
C ASP A 175 -8.42 4.71 3.71
N SER A 176 -9.09 5.79 4.12
CA SER A 176 -8.80 7.12 3.59
C SER A 176 -8.69 8.17 4.67
N TRP A 177 -7.71 9.06 4.49
CA TRP A 177 -7.49 10.19 5.37
C TRP A 177 -7.38 11.49 4.58
N LYS A 178 -8.35 12.38 4.78
CA LYS A 178 -8.44 13.67 4.07
C LYS A 178 -8.38 13.54 2.55
N GLY A 179 -8.98 12.47 2.02
CA GLY A 179 -9.01 12.16 0.59
C GLY A 179 -7.82 11.35 0.08
N TRP A 180 -6.77 11.14 0.87
CA TRP A 180 -5.67 10.24 0.49
C TRP A 180 -6.03 8.79 0.82
N ILE A 181 -5.88 7.92 -0.17
CA ILE A 181 -6.21 6.50 -0.07
C ILE A 181 -4.96 5.71 0.30
N PHE A 182 -5.09 4.86 1.31
CA PHE A 182 -4.05 3.93 1.72
C PHE A 182 -4.55 2.49 1.68
N ILE A 183 -3.64 1.55 1.39
CA ILE A 183 -3.90 0.11 1.51
C ILE A 183 -2.92 -0.56 2.47
N SER A 184 -3.33 -1.67 3.08
CA SER A 184 -2.42 -2.55 3.80
C SER A 184 -2.73 -4.02 3.51
N MET A 185 -1.67 -4.77 3.19
CA MET A 185 -1.74 -6.23 3.00
C MET A 185 -1.76 -7.00 4.33
N ASP A 186 -1.57 -6.32 5.45
CA ASP A 186 -1.70 -6.92 6.77
C ASP A 186 -3.16 -6.85 7.21
N ARG A 187 -3.80 -8.02 7.31
CA ARG A 187 -5.21 -8.16 7.69
C ARG A 187 -5.47 -7.59 9.10
N ASP A 188 -4.46 -7.59 9.95
CA ASP A 188 -4.53 -7.11 11.33
C ASP A 188 -4.04 -5.65 11.48
N ALA A 189 -3.79 -4.95 10.37
CA ALA A 189 -3.37 -3.55 10.40
C ALA A 189 -4.38 -2.69 11.17
N ALA A 190 -3.88 -2.00 12.19
CA ALA A 190 -4.62 -0.97 12.91
C ALA A 190 -5.14 0.08 11.90
N PRO A 191 -6.28 0.76 12.20
CA PRO A 191 -6.80 1.82 11.34
C PRO A 191 -5.73 2.86 10.96
N SER A 192 -5.84 3.43 9.76
CA SER A 192 -4.84 4.36 9.23
C SER A 192 -4.81 5.71 9.96
#